data_AF-A0A499W6W3-F1
#
_entry.id   AF-A0A499W6W3-F1
#
_cell.length_a   1.000
_cell.length_b   1.000
_cell.length_c   1.000
_cell.angle_alpha   90.00
_cell.angle_beta   90.00
_cell.angle_gamma   90.00
#
_symmetry.space_group_name_H-M   'P 1'
#
loop_
_entity.id
_entity.type
_entity.pdbx_description
1 polymer ?
#
loop_
_entity_poly.entity_id
_entity_poly.type
_entity_poly.pdbx_seq_one_letter_code
_entity_poly.pdbx_strand_id
1 'polypeptide(L)'
;MACFRKVNYRHFDQRQLKALVRALHDSSGAGPVGDQVDPLRRHLATVHPEHARALLGRGTNQAPVRPAVRPVDSRLPAAATLLAAAIRRVTSRIRAVEPDGVCDTSVPTALVTEALTCPVFDVRLYAAFLLAATPYRAELADAVAAELARPVTVRHEELAVPLLEALRILGDHRHRDLLQSLAVAPGVPHRVAYAAVRGLGHVAADHPAGDFLRDAVAHHHAAWLRGGDAVSAATLESLVYALGMASRDDLLAEIRAGTDVLPAARTAAARWLDIPGHRRASALL
;
A
#
# COMPACT_ATOMS: atom_id res chain seq x y z
N MET A 1 5.14 0.52 10.27
CA MET A 1 6.37 1.28 9.97
C MET A 1 6.05 2.76 10.10
N ALA A 2 6.86 3.50 10.84
CA ALA A 2 6.83 4.96 11.02
C ALA A 2 8.29 5.49 11.08
N CYS A 3 9.18 4.83 10.32
CA CYS A 3 10.62 4.90 10.54
C CYS A 3 11.22 6.20 9.99
N PHE A 4 10.70 6.79 8.92
CA PHE A 4 11.29 8.00 8.33
C PHE A 4 11.32 9.18 9.31
N ARG A 5 10.21 9.40 10.01
CA ARG A 5 10.12 10.44 11.03
C ARG A 5 11.03 10.15 12.21
N LYS A 6 11.07 8.90 12.68
CA LYS A 6 11.99 8.51 13.77
C LYS A 6 13.45 8.72 13.39
N VAL A 7 13.83 8.48 12.13
CA VAL A 7 15.16 8.81 11.60
C VAL A 7 15.38 10.33 11.62
N ASN A 8 14.45 11.13 11.10
CA ASN A 8 14.57 12.59 11.07
C ASN A 8 14.69 13.21 12.47
N TYR A 9 13.93 12.71 13.43
CA TYR A 9 13.96 13.18 14.82
C TYR A 9 15.07 12.53 15.66
N ARG A 10 15.93 11.70 15.06
CA ARG A 10 17.02 10.99 15.75
C ARG A 10 16.56 10.20 16.98
N HIS A 11 15.38 9.57 16.88
CA HIS A 11 14.78 8.78 17.96
C HIS A 11 15.40 7.38 18.10
N PHE A 12 16.35 7.01 17.24
CA PHE A 12 17.04 5.74 17.33
C PHE A 12 18.36 5.91 18.07
N ASP A 13 18.56 5.11 19.11
CA ASP A 13 19.90 4.91 19.66
C ASP A 13 20.78 4.09 18.68
N GLN A 14 22.08 4.00 18.96
CA GLN A 14 23.03 3.32 18.05
C GLN A 14 22.71 1.82 17.87
N ARG A 15 22.17 1.15 18.89
CA ARG A 15 21.80 -0.27 18.82
C ARG A 15 20.57 -0.45 17.93
N GLN A 16 19.55 0.39 18.11
CA GLN A 16 18.34 0.38 17.31
C GLN A 16 18.63 0.75 15.85
N LEU A 17 19.53 1.71 15.62
CA LEU A 17 19.97 2.10 14.28
C LEU A 17 20.67 0.95 13.55
N LYS A 18 21.59 0.22 14.22
CA LYS A 18 22.22 -0.98 13.66
C LYS A 18 21.20 -2.07 13.33
N ALA A 19 20.21 -2.28 14.20
CA ALA A 19 19.12 -3.24 13.94
C ALA A 19 18.27 -2.82 12.74
N LEU A 20 17.94 -1.53 12.62
CA LEU A 20 17.23 -0.98 11.47
C LEU A 20 18.03 -1.16 10.17
N VAL A 21 19.33 -0.83 10.17
CA VAL A 21 20.19 -0.98 8.99
C VAL A 21 20.21 -2.44 8.52
N ARG A 22 20.36 -3.40 9.44
CA ARG A 22 20.29 -4.83 9.11
C ARG A 22 18.93 -5.20 8.52
N ALA A 23 17.83 -4.80 9.14
CA ALA A 23 16.49 -5.10 8.65
C ALA A 23 16.25 -4.53 7.23
N LEU A 24 16.71 -3.31 6.95
CA LEU A 24 16.60 -2.67 5.64
C LEU A 24 17.46 -3.36 4.58
N HIS A 25 18.65 -3.83 4.96
CA HIS A 25 19.50 -4.64 4.09
C HIS A 25 18.85 -5.99 3.79
N ASP A 26 18.33 -6.69 4.80
CA ASP A 26 17.75 -8.02 4.63
C ASP A 26 16.41 -8.00 3.89
N SER A 27 15.72 -6.85 3.93
CA SER A 27 14.50 -6.60 3.13
C SER A 27 14.79 -6.17 1.70
N SER A 28 16.07 -6.08 1.29
CA SER A 28 16.43 -5.69 -0.07
C SER A 28 16.31 -6.89 -1.03
N GLY A 29 15.26 -6.85 -1.84
CA GLY A 29 14.97 -7.88 -2.84
C GLY A 29 14.06 -7.33 -3.94
N ALA A 30 13.96 -8.07 -5.03
CA ALA A 30 13.00 -7.77 -6.09
C ALA A 30 11.57 -8.02 -5.55
N GLY A 31 10.68 -7.05 -5.70
CA GLY A 31 9.27 -7.20 -5.35
C GLY A 31 8.68 -6.00 -4.58
N PRO A 32 7.38 -6.03 -4.25
CA PRO A 32 6.66 -4.88 -3.71
C PRO A 32 7.19 -4.38 -2.35
N VAL A 33 7.72 -5.28 -1.52
CA VAL A 33 8.31 -4.93 -0.22
C VAL A 33 9.62 -4.16 -0.40
N GLY A 34 10.48 -4.59 -1.33
CA GLY A 34 11.72 -3.88 -1.65
C GLY A 34 11.47 -2.46 -2.14
N ASP A 35 10.47 -2.27 -3.00
CA ASP A 35 10.08 -0.96 -3.54
C ASP A 35 9.62 0.03 -2.45
N GLN A 36 8.99 -0.47 -1.38
CA GLN A 36 8.54 0.37 -0.26
C GLN A 36 9.69 0.76 0.69
N VAL A 37 10.69 -0.11 0.83
CA VAL A 37 11.80 0.05 1.79
C VAL A 37 12.94 0.87 1.20
N ASP A 38 13.11 0.85 -0.12
CA ASP A 38 14.20 1.50 -0.83
C ASP A 38 14.28 3.04 -0.62
N PRO A 39 13.17 3.80 -0.59
CA PRO A 39 13.20 5.21 -0.19
C PRO A 39 13.77 5.42 1.22
N LEU A 40 13.39 4.59 2.19
CA LEU A 40 13.88 4.69 3.57
C LEU A 40 15.36 4.39 3.65
N ARG A 41 15.80 3.38 2.89
CA ARG A 41 17.19 2.98 2.79
C ARG A 41 18.07 4.11 2.24
N ARG A 42 17.65 4.76 1.15
CA ARG A 42 18.36 5.92 0.60
C ARG A 42 18.39 7.08 1.59
N HIS A 43 17.24 7.40 2.19
CA HIS A 43 17.14 8.47 3.19
C HIS A 43 18.06 8.22 4.39
N LEU A 44 18.05 7.01 4.93
CA LEU A 44 18.91 6.61 6.04
C LEU A 44 20.40 6.71 5.67
N ALA A 45 20.78 6.31 4.46
CA ALA A 45 22.15 6.44 3.98
C ALA A 45 22.59 7.90 3.80
N THR A 46 21.67 8.82 3.51
CA THR A 46 21.94 10.26 3.44
C THR A 46 22.10 10.87 4.84
N VAL A 47 21.25 10.50 5.79
CA VAL A 47 21.29 11.03 7.17
C VAL A 47 22.41 10.40 8.00
N HIS A 48 22.77 9.14 7.71
CA HIS A 48 23.81 8.35 8.38
C HIS A 48 24.84 7.78 7.39
N PRO A 49 25.78 8.61 6.88
CA PRO A 49 26.77 8.19 5.90
C PRO A 49 27.64 7.00 6.33
N GLU A 50 27.87 6.84 7.64
CA GLU A 50 28.58 5.69 8.23
C GLU A 50 27.93 4.34 7.92
N HIS A 51 26.63 4.34 7.60
CA HIS A 51 25.87 3.15 7.23
C HIS A 51 25.60 3.03 5.73
N ALA A 52 26.00 4.03 4.92
CA ALA A 52 25.69 4.07 3.49
C ALA A 52 26.19 2.83 2.74
N ARG A 53 27.40 2.34 3.05
CA ARG A 53 27.94 1.13 2.41
C ARG A 53 27.13 -0.13 2.71
N ALA A 54 26.61 -0.26 3.93
CA ALA A 54 25.78 -1.38 4.33
C ALA A 54 24.38 -1.31 3.70
N LEU A 55 23.85 -0.10 3.50
CA LEU A 55 22.52 0.13 2.94
C LEU A 55 22.51 0.08 1.40
N LEU A 56 23.55 0.60 0.75
CA LEU A 56 23.59 0.83 -0.71
C LEU A 56 24.59 -0.05 -1.45
N GLY A 57 25.48 -0.77 -0.74
CA GLY A 57 26.56 -1.55 -1.34
C GLY A 57 27.78 -0.71 -1.74
N ARG A 58 28.77 -1.35 -2.41
CA ARG A 58 30.07 -0.74 -2.73
C ARG A 58 30.06 0.23 -3.93
N GLY A 59 28.91 0.52 -4.56
CA GLY A 59 28.87 1.04 -5.93
C GLY A 59 28.23 2.41 -6.19
N THR A 60 27.66 3.11 -5.21
CA THR A 60 26.94 4.37 -5.49
C THR A 60 27.75 5.58 -5.05
N ASN A 61 28.50 6.17 -5.98
CA ASN A 61 29.07 7.51 -5.84
C ASN A 61 27.91 8.50 -5.59
N GLN A 62 27.90 9.15 -4.42
CA GLN A 62 26.85 10.09 -4.03
C GLN A 62 27.08 11.45 -4.71
N ALA A 63 26.14 11.87 -5.56
CA ALA A 63 25.85 13.29 -5.70
C ALA A 63 24.89 13.70 -4.56
N PRO A 64 25.00 14.91 -3.99
CA PRO A 64 24.06 15.39 -2.98
C PRO A 64 22.64 15.37 -3.54
N VAL A 65 21.69 14.88 -2.74
CA VAL A 65 20.26 14.87 -3.06
C VAL A 65 19.77 16.32 -3.08
N ARG A 66 19.90 17.00 -4.23
CA ARG A 66 18.78 17.81 -4.73
C ARG A 66 17.62 16.83 -4.99
N PRO A 67 16.35 17.20 -4.78
CA PRO A 67 15.22 16.33 -5.10
C PRO A 67 15.41 15.85 -6.54
N ALA A 68 15.74 14.58 -6.68
CA ALA A 68 16.09 14.01 -7.97
C ALA A 68 14.79 13.91 -8.76
N VAL A 69 14.52 14.95 -9.56
CA VAL A 69 13.75 14.80 -10.78
C VAL A 69 14.51 13.75 -11.58
N ARG A 70 14.04 12.49 -11.51
CA ARG A 70 14.54 11.40 -12.36
C ARG A 70 14.55 11.89 -13.81
N PRO A 71 15.51 11.50 -14.65
CA PRO A 71 15.40 11.68 -16.09
C PRO A 71 14.08 11.05 -16.50
N VAL A 72 13.20 11.89 -17.04
CA VAL A 72 11.86 11.53 -17.45
C VAL A 72 12.00 10.58 -18.63
N ASP A 73 11.95 9.27 -18.40
CA ASP A 73 11.54 8.29 -19.40
C ASP A 73 10.39 8.89 -20.20
N SER A 74 10.45 8.85 -21.53
CA SER A 74 9.51 9.51 -22.43
C SER A 74 8.04 9.08 -22.30
N ARG A 75 7.73 8.12 -21.41
CA ARG A 75 6.37 7.72 -20.97
C ARG A 75 5.87 8.45 -19.69
N LEU A 76 6.76 9.04 -18.90
CA LEU A 76 6.45 9.77 -17.66
C LEU A 76 5.67 11.08 -17.84
N PRO A 77 5.74 11.83 -18.96
CA PRO A 77 4.91 13.03 -19.14
C PRO A 77 3.42 12.70 -19.06
N ALA A 78 3.02 11.54 -19.59
CA ALA A 78 1.64 11.08 -19.55
C ALA A 78 1.21 10.70 -18.12
N ALA A 79 2.01 9.91 -17.39
CA ALA A 79 1.69 9.50 -16.03
C ALA A 79 1.61 10.69 -15.06
N ALA A 80 2.57 11.62 -15.12
CA ALA A 80 2.55 12.82 -14.30
C ALA A 80 1.35 13.73 -14.62
N THR A 81 0.98 13.85 -15.92
CA THR A 81 -0.20 14.59 -16.35
C THR A 81 -1.48 13.94 -15.85
N LEU A 82 -1.59 12.61 -15.95
CA LEU A 82 -2.73 11.85 -15.46
C LEU A 82 -2.88 11.98 -13.94
N LEU A 83 -1.76 11.89 -13.20
CA LEU A 83 -1.74 12.07 -11.75
C LEU A 83 -2.15 13.49 -11.34
N ALA A 84 -1.59 14.52 -11.97
CA ALA A 84 -2.01 15.90 -11.73
C ALA A 84 -3.51 16.09 -12.03
N ALA A 85 -4.02 15.46 -13.09
CA ALA A 85 -5.43 15.51 -13.44
C ALA A 85 -6.32 14.75 -12.44
N ALA A 86 -5.86 13.62 -11.92
CA ALA A 86 -6.54 12.86 -10.87
C ALA A 86 -6.59 13.66 -9.57
N ILE A 87 -5.46 14.25 -9.15
CA ILE A 87 -5.41 15.13 -7.97
C ILE A 87 -6.42 16.26 -8.10
N ARG A 88 -6.46 16.96 -9.24
CA ARG A 88 -7.45 18.04 -9.46
C ARG A 88 -8.90 17.55 -9.37
N ARG A 89 -9.21 16.36 -9.86
CA ARG A 89 -10.56 15.77 -9.81
C ARG A 89 -10.94 15.27 -8.42
N VAL A 90 -9.97 14.79 -7.64
CA VAL A 90 -10.18 14.39 -6.25
C VAL A 90 -10.36 15.63 -5.37
N THR A 91 -9.48 16.62 -5.48
CA THR A 91 -9.54 17.83 -4.65
C THR A 91 -10.73 18.74 -4.99
N SER A 92 -11.29 18.66 -6.20
CA SER A 92 -12.52 19.40 -6.52
C SER A 92 -13.72 18.96 -5.68
N ARG A 93 -13.70 17.75 -5.10
CA ARG A 93 -14.76 17.28 -4.18
C ARG A 93 -14.72 17.92 -2.80
N ILE A 94 -13.59 18.49 -2.39
CA ILE A 94 -13.47 19.22 -1.11
C ILE A 94 -14.49 20.37 -1.06
N ARG A 95 -14.70 21.06 -2.18
CA ARG A 95 -15.67 22.16 -2.28
C ARG A 95 -17.13 21.72 -2.14
N ALA A 96 -17.45 20.44 -2.39
CA ALA A 96 -18.81 19.93 -2.24
C ALA A 96 -19.19 19.76 -0.76
N VAL A 97 -18.20 19.54 0.11
CA VAL A 97 -18.40 19.41 1.57
C VAL A 97 -18.48 20.78 2.26
N GLU A 98 -17.78 21.78 1.71
CA GLU A 98 -17.70 23.14 2.25
C GLU A 98 -18.25 24.17 1.24
N PRO A 99 -19.57 24.17 0.98
CA PRO A 99 -20.16 25.04 -0.04
C PRO A 99 -20.02 26.52 0.29
N ASP A 100 -20.00 26.87 1.58
CA ASP A 100 -19.93 28.25 2.06
C ASP A 100 -18.49 28.79 2.17
N GLY A 101 -17.48 27.93 1.96
CA GLY A 101 -16.07 28.33 1.90
C GLY A 101 -15.50 28.87 3.21
N VAL A 102 -16.10 28.54 4.36
CA VAL A 102 -15.68 29.02 5.68
C VAL A 102 -14.31 28.46 6.08
N CYS A 103 -14.00 27.24 5.65
CA CYS A 103 -12.71 26.58 5.90
C CYS A 103 -11.72 26.78 4.74
N ASP A 104 -10.45 27.05 5.07
CA ASP A 104 -9.37 27.06 4.08
C ASP A 104 -9.15 25.66 3.48
N THR A 105 -9.49 25.50 2.20
CA THR A 105 -9.34 24.24 1.46
C THR A 105 -7.89 23.94 1.05
N SER A 106 -6.94 24.84 1.32
CA SER A 106 -5.53 24.67 0.98
C SER A 106 -4.92 23.46 1.70
N VAL A 107 -5.24 23.28 2.99
CA VAL A 107 -4.73 22.18 3.82
C VAL A 107 -5.21 20.81 3.32
N PRO A 108 -6.51 20.52 3.19
CA PRO A 108 -6.95 19.22 2.67
C PRO A 108 -6.46 18.98 1.23
N THR A 109 -6.33 20.02 0.40
CA THR A 109 -5.73 19.92 -0.95
C THR A 109 -4.26 19.50 -0.89
N ALA A 110 -3.48 20.09 0.01
CA ALA A 110 -2.08 19.72 0.24
C ALA A 110 -1.96 18.28 0.74
N LEU A 111 -2.81 17.87 1.69
CA LEU A 111 -2.83 16.49 2.20
C LEU A 111 -3.19 15.47 1.10
N VAL A 112 -4.14 15.77 0.21
CA VAL A 112 -4.43 14.89 -0.95
C VAL A 112 -3.21 14.76 -1.85
N THR A 113 -2.53 15.88 -2.12
CA THR A 113 -1.30 15.89 -2.92
C THR A 113 -0.22 15.05 -2.25
N GLU A 114 0.01 15.21 -0.95
CA GLU A 114 0.97 14.41 -0.19
C GLU A 114 0.62 12.92 -0.18
N ALA A 115 -0.64 12.58 0.07
CA ALA A 115 -1.15 11.21 0.08
C ALA A 115 -0.92 10.48 -1.25
N LEU A 116 -0.98 11.19 -2.39
CA LEU A 116 -0.88 10.58 -3.72
C LEU A 116 0.50 10.69 -4.36
N THR A 117 1.34 11.64 -3.95
CA THR A 117 2.59 11.94 -4.65
C THR A 117 3.85 11.80 -3.81
N CYS A 118 3.75 11.79 -2.47
CA CYS A 118 4.94 11.78 -1.65
C CYS A 118 5.68 10.44 -1.83
N PRO A 119 7.00 10.44 -2.13
CA PRO A 119 7.75 9.19 -2.28
C PRO A 119 7.91 8.43 -0.96
N VAL A 120 7.64 9.10 0.17
CA VAL A 120 7.77 8.54 1.52
C VAL A 120 6.43 7.94 1.95
N PHE A 121 6.39 6.61 2.08
CA PHE A 121 5.17 5.88 2.49
C PHE A 121 4.55 6.42 3.79
N ASP A 122 5.37 6.70 4.82
CA ASP A 122 4.86 7.20 6.10
C ASP A 122 4.13 8.55 5.93
N VAL A 123 4.65 9.44 5.09
CA VAL A 123 4.00 10.74 4.80
C VAL A 123 2.67 10.51 4.09
N ARG A 124 2.64 9.64 3.07
CA ARG A 124 1.39 9.28 2.38
C ARG A 124 0.35 8.73 3.37
N LEU A 125 0.78 7.83 4.25
CA LEU A 125 -0.06 7.19 5.23
C LEU A 125 -0.63 8.20 6.25
N TYR A 126 0.20 9.10 6.79
CA TYR A 126 -0.26 10.12 7.72
C TYR A 126 -1.20 11.13 7.05
N ALA A 127 -0.88 11.58 5.84
CA ALA A 127 -1.76 12.46 5.10
C ALA A 127 -3.15 11.82 4.87
N ALA A 128 -3.18 10.54 4.48
CA ALA A 128 -4.42 9.79 4.35
C ALA A 128 -5.18 9.63 5.68
N PHE A 129 -4.49 9.40 6.81
CA PHE A 129 -5.14 9.34 8.13
C PHE A 129 -5.72 10.68 8.57
N LEU A 130 -4.99 11.79 8.34
CA LEU A 130 -5.49 13.13 8.63
C LEU A 130 -6.74 13.43 7.81
N LEU A 131 -6.74 13.10 6.51
CA LEU A 131 -7.93 13.21 5.66
C LEU A 131 -9.07 12.31 6.15
N ALA A 132 -8.79 11.07 6.55
CA ALA A 132 -9.79 10.14 7.07
C ALA A 132 -10.46 10.65 8.36
N ALA A 133 -9.77 11.49 9.14
CA ALA A 133 -10.29 12.10 10.36
C ALA A 133 -11.10 13.39 10.13
N THR A 134 -11.33 13.76 8.86
CA THR A 134 -12.10 14.97 8.49
C THR A 134 -13.45 14.61 7.87
N PRO A 135 -14.39 15.58 7.78
CA PRO A 135 -15.64 15.41 7.03
C PRO A 135 -15.43 15.11 5.53
N TYR A 136 -14.25 15.39 4.98
CA TYR A 136 -13.93 15.15 3.56
C TYR A 136 -13.77 13.66 3.21
N ARG A 137 -13.64 12.77 4.20
CA ARG A 137 -13.29 11.35 3.98
C ARG A 137 -14.15 10.68 2.91
N ALA A 138 -15.47 10.73 3.06
CA ALA A 138 -16.40 10.00 2.19
C ALA A 138 -16.31 10.49 0.74
N GLU A 139 -16.40 11.81 0.53
CA GLU A 139 -16.31 12.43 -0.80
C GLU A 139 -14.96 12.19 -1.48
N LEU A 140 -13.86 12.21 -0.71
CA LEU A 140 -12.54 11.90 -1.23
C LEU A 140 -12.39 10.41 -1.59
N ALA A 141 -12.94 9.51 -0.79
CA ALA A 141 -12.95 8.07 -1.09
C ALA A 141 -13.73 7.79 -2.39
N ASP A 142 -14.93 8.38 -2.52
CA ASP A 142 -15.75 8.25 -3.72
C ASP A 142 -15.04 8.83 -4.95
N ALA A 143 -14.32 9.96 -4.80
CA ALA A 143 -13.53 10.55 -5.89
C ALA A 143 -12.36 9.65 -6.32
N VAL A 144 -11.64 9.08 -5.36
CA VAL A 144 -10.52 8.16 -5.62
C VAL A 144 -11.02 6.89 -6.30
N ALA A 145 -12.15 6.34 -5.85
CA ALA A 145 -12.77 5.19 -6.47
C ALA A 145 -13.27 5.49 -7.90
N ALA A 146 -13.85 6.66 -8.14
CA ALA A 146 -14.23 7.10 -9.48
C ALA A 146 -13.02 7.19 -10.43
N GLU A 147 -11.85 7.63 -9.94
CA GLU A 147 -10.62 7.60 -10.73
C GLU A 147 -10.15 6.17 -11.03
N LEU A 148 -10.24 5.27 -10.05
CA LEU A 148 -9.87 3.86 -10.18
C LEU A 148 -10.83 3.04 -11.05
N ALA A 149 -12.08 3.49 -11.23
CA ALA A 149 -13.02 2.87 -12.17
C ALA A 149 -12.65 3.11 -13.64
N ARG A 150 -11.72 4.03 -13.93
CA ARG A 150 -11.35 4.40 -15.30
C ARG A 150 -10.28 3.43 -15.83
N PRO A 151 -10.50 2.78 -16.99
CA PRO A 151 -9.52 1.85 -17.56
C PRO A 151 -8.14 2.46 -17.79
N VAL A 152 -8.06 3.74 -18.16
CA VAL A 152 -6.80 4.46 -18.33
C VAL A 152 -6.01 4.52 -17.02
N THR A 153 -6.67 4.81 -15.90
CA THR A 153 -6.04 4.88 -14.57
C THR A 153 -5.46 3.52 -14.19
N VAL A 154 -6.26 2.46 -14.28
CA VAL A 154 -5.90 1.08 -13.88
C VAL A 154 -4.68 0.56 -14.64
N ARG A 155 -4.50 0.97 -15.91
CA ARG A 155 -3.35 0.56 -16.74
C ARG A 155 -2.04 1.27 -16.38
N HIS A 156 -2.09 2.34 -15.60
CA HIS A 156 -0.91 3.11 -15.19
C HIS A 156 -0.61 2.88 -13.70
N GLU A 157 0.28 1.92 -13.40
CA GLU A 157 0.60 1.51 -12.02
C GLU A 157 1.05 2.69 -11.13
N GLU A 158 1.84 3.62 -11.69
CA GLU A 158 2.31 4.84 -11.01
C GLU A 158 1.17 5.77 -10.55
N LEU A 159 -0.04 5.62 -11.12
CA LEU A 159 -1.24 6.33 -10.71
C LEU A 159 -2.17 5.45 -9.88
N ALA A 160 -2.45 4.24 -10.34
CA ALA A 160 -3.40 3.34 -9.71
C ALA A 160 -2.94 2.89 -8.31
N VAL A 161 -1.64 2.60 -8.11
CA VAL A 161 -1.13 2.12 -6.82
C VAL A 161 -1.27 3.18 -5.73
N PRO A 162 -0.83 4.46 -5.90
CA PRO A 162 -1.07 5.49 -4.91
C PRO A 162 -2.56 5.72 -4.60
N LEU A 163 -3.43 5.68 -5.61
CA LEU A 163 -4.88 5.79 -5.42
C LEU A 163 -5.43 4.63 -4.58
N LEU A 164 -5.01 3.39 -4.84
CA LEU A 164 -5.40 2.22 -4.04
C LEU A 164 -4.83 2.28 -2.61
N GLU A 165 -3.60 2.77 -2.44
CA GLU A 165 -3.01 2.98 -1.12
C GLU A 165 -3.78 4.02 -0.30
N ALA A 166 -4.27 5.09 -0.95
CA ALA A 166 -5.14 6.08 -0.33
C ALA A 166 -6.54 5.51 -0.03
N LEU A 167 -7.15 4.80 -0.99
CA LEU A 167 -8.48 4.19 -0.83
C LEU A 167 -8.49 3.15 0.30
N ARG A 168 -7.38 2.45 0.54
CA ARG A 168 -7.24 1.53 1.69
C ARG A 168 -7.46 2.22 3.04
N ILE A 169 -7.19 3.52 3.15
CA ILE A 169 -7.34 4.31 4.37
C ILE A 169 -8.64 5.13 4.38
N LEU A 170 -8.98 5.74 3.25
CA LEU A 170 -10.15 6.60 3.12
C LEU A 170 -11.45 5.80 2.95
N GLY A 171 -11.36 4.66 2.27
CA GLY A 171 -12.49 3.83 1.87
C GLY A 171 -13.28 3.26 3.04
N ASP A 172 -14.48 2.84 2.70
CA ASP A 172 -15.46 2.17 3.53
C ASP A 172 -16.10 1.01 2.73
N HIS A 173 -17.08 0.34 3.31
CA HIS A 173 -17.73 -0.83 2.70
C HIS A 173 -18.21 -0.61 1.25
N ARG A 174 -18.64 0.60 0.88
CA ARG A 174 -19.13 0.95 -0.46
C ARG A 174 -18.07 0.75 -1.55
N HIS A 175 -16.80 0.77 -1.15
CA HIS A 175 -15.65 0.69 -2.05
C HIS A 175 -15.11 -0.74 -2.20
N ARG A 176 -15.65 -1.71 -1.46
CA ARG A 176 -15.13 -3.07 -1.42
C ARG A 176 -15.29 -3.79 -2.76
N ASP A 177 -16.41 -3.63 -3.44
CA ASP A 177 -16.68 -4.29 -4.73
C ASP A 177 -15.67 -3.85 -5.80
N LEU A 178 -15.29 -2.57 -5.81
CA LEU A 178 -14.24 -2.07 -6.69
C LEU A 178 -12.89 -2.75 -6.41
N LEU A 179 -12.51 -2.88 -5.14
CA LEU A 179 -11.27 -3.55 -4.75
C LEU A 179 -11.30 -5.03 -5.11
N GLN A 180 -12.43 -5.70 -4.91
CA GLN A 180 -12.63 -7.10 -5.28
C GLN A 180 -12.49 -7.30 -6.79
N SER A 181 -13.15 -6.45 -7.57
CA SER A 181 -13.03 -6.45 -9.03
C SER A 181 -11.58 -6.24 -9.46
N LEU A 182 -10.88 -5.23 -8.94
CA LEU A 182 -9.49 -4.95 -9.32
C LEU A 182 -8.49 -6.02 -8.87
N ALA A 183 -8.79 -6.77 -7.81
CA ALA A 183 -7.92 -7.83 -7.32
C ALA A 183 -7.81 -9.00 -8.32
N VAL A 184 -8.91 -9.36 -9.00
CA VAL A 184 -8.96 -10.58 -9.84
C VAL A 184 -9.30 -10.32 -11.32
N ALA A 185 -9.62 -9.08 -11.70
CA ALA A 185 -10.04 -8.77 -13.07
C ALA A 185 -8.91 -9.05 -14.09
N PRO A 186 -9.22 -9.74 -15.21
CA PRO A 186 -8.27 -9.96 -16.29
C PRO A 186 -7.71 -8.65 -16.84
N GLY A 187 -6.40 -8.62 -17.09
CA GLY A 187 -5.71 -7.46 -17.66
C GLY A 187 -5.41 -6.33 -16.68
N VAL A 188 -5.77 -6.47 -15.39
CA VAL A 188 -5.26 -5.57 -14.35
C VAL A 188 -3.78 -5.87 -14.12
N PRO A 189 -2.89 -4.86 -14.11
CA PRO A 189 -1.47 -5.08 -13.84
C PRO A 189 -1.25 -5.70 -12.45
N HIS A 190 -0.27 -6.61 -12.32
CA HIS A 190 -0.07 -7.39 -11.09
C HIS A 190 0.15 -6.50 -9.85
N ARG A 191 0.83 -5.36 -9.98
CA ARG A 191 1.04 -4.44 -8.86
C ARG A 191 -0.24 -3.74 -8.43
N VAL A 192 -1.15 -3.49 -9.37
CA VAL A 192 -2.47 -2.91 -9.11
C VAL A 192 -3.36 -3.93 -8.40
N ALA A 193 -3.38 -5.18 -8.87
CA ALA A 193 -4.09 -6.28 -8.20
C ALA A 193 -3.57 -6.49 -6.77
N TYR A 194 -2.24 -6.51 -6.58
CA TYR A 194 -1.61 -6.56 -5.26
C TYR A 194 -2.05 -5.42 -4.33
N ALA A 195 -2.04 -4.17 -4.84
CA ALA A 195 -2.47 -3.01 -4.07
C ALA A 195 -3.97 -3.08 -3.70
N ALA A 196 -4.81 -3.58 -4.60
CA ALA A 196 -6.24 -3.80 -4.35
C ALA A 196 -6.48 -4.86 -3.27
N VAL A 197 -5.74 -5.99 -3.32
CA VAL A 197 -5.77 -7.03 -2.29
C VAL A 197 -5.37 -6.49 -0.92
N ARG A 198 -4.32 -5.66 -0.85
CA ARG A 198 -3.96 -4.97 0.41
C ARG A 198 -5.07 -4.06 0.92
N GLY A 199 -5.85 -3.47 0.02
CA GLY A 199 -7.06 -2.71 0.33
C GLY A 199 -8.11 -3.54 1.07
N LEU A 200 -8.38 -4.77 0.61
CA LEU A 200 -9.44 -5.64 1.11
C LEU A 200 -9.35 -5.98 2.60
N GLY A 201 -8.13 -6.03 3.15
CA GLY A 201 -7.91 -6.29 4.57
C GLY A 201 -8.20 -5.10 5.49
N HIS A 202 -8.41 -3.90 4.95
CA HIS A 202 -8.68 -2.68 5.71
C HIS A 202 -10.04 -2.05 5.41
N VAL A 203 -10.55 -2.23 4.20
CA VAL A 203 -11.89 -1.74 3.83
C VAL A 203 -12.92 -2.76 4.30
N ALA A 204 -13.81 -2.35 5.21
CA ALA A 204 -14.82 -3.22 5.80
C ALA A 204 -15.70 -3.90 4.74
N ALA A 205 -16.29 -5.05 5.08
CA ALA A 205 -17.29 -5.70 4.26
C ALA A 205 -18.66 -5.54 4.92
N ASP A 206 -19.70 -5.25 4.15
CA ASP A 206 -21.09 -5.27 4.67
C ASP A 206 -21.56 -6.68 5.03
N HIS A 207 -21.01 -7.68 4.33
CA HIS A 207 -21.34 -9.08 4.49
C HIS A 207 -20.06 -9.91 4.62
N PRO A 208 -20.08 -11.06 5.33
CA PRO A 208 -18.96 -11.97 5.32
C PRO A 208 -18.64 -12.30 3.86
N ALA A 209 -17.44 -11.92 3.41
CA ALA A 209 -16.97 -12.06 2.03
C ALA A 209 -16.66 -13.53 1.69
N GLY A 210 -17.66 -14.40 1.88
CA GLY A 210 -17.59 -15.85 2.01
C GLY A 210 -16.80 -16.51 0.90
N ASP A 211 -17.23 -16.25 -0.34
CA ASP A 211 -16.71 -16.96 -1.49
C ASP A 211 -15.61 -16.18 -2.21
N PHE A 212 -15.71 -14.84 -2.26
CA PHE A 212 -14.71 -14.03 -2.96
C PHE A 212 -13.28 -14.26 -2.46
N LEU A 213 -13.04 -14.30 -1.15
CA LEU A 213 -11.67 -14.47 -0.64
C LEU A 213 -11.11 -15.85 -0.95
N ARG A 214 -11.95 -16.89 -0.99
CA ARG A 214 -11.56 -18.24 -1.42
C ARG A 214 -11.17 -18.22 -2.90
N ASP A 215 -12.01 -17.62 -3.74
CA ASP A 215 -11.79 -17.52 -5.18
C ASP A 215 -10.55 -16.69 -5.52
N ALA A 216 -10.33 -15.59 -4.79
CA ALA A 216 -9.13 -14.76 -4.94
C ALA A 216 -7.85 -15.54 -4.58
N VAL A 217 -7.87 -16.34 -3.50
CA VAL A 217 -6.74 -17.21 -3.14
C VAL A 217 -6.47 -18.22 -4.26
N ALA A 218 -7.50 -18.92 -4.74
CA ALA A 218 -7.35 -19.87 -5.83
C ALA A 218 -6.80 -19.21 -7.11
N HIS A 219 -7.32 -18.02 -7.47
CA HIS A 219 -6.88 -17.24 -8.63
C HIS A 219 -5.38 -16.91 -8.55
N HIS A 220 -4.94 -16.30 -7.44
CA HIS A 220 -3.55 -15.88 -7.29
C HIS A 220 -2.59 -17.04 -7.03
N HIS A 221 -3.06 -18.14 -6.44
CA HIS A 221 -2.27 -19.36 -6.28
C HIS A 221 -2.01 -20.02 -7.63
N ALA A 222 -3.04 -20.13 -8.47
CA ALA A 222 -2.87 -20.62 -9.84
C ALA A 222 -1.94 -19.73 -10.67
N ALA A 223 -2.01 -18.40 -10.50
CA ALA A 223 -1.08 -17.47 -11.14
C ALA A 223 0.36 -17.67 -10.67
N TRP A 224 0.56 -17.82 -9.36
CA TRP A 224 1.87 -18.11 -8.78
C TRP A 224 2.45 -19.46 -9.26
N LEU A 225 1.64 -20.52 -9.33
CA LEU A 225 2.09 -21.82 -9.85
C LEU A 225 2.57 -21.75 -11.30
N ARG A 226 1.98 -20.85 -12.13
CA ARG A 226 2.40 -20.67 -13.52
C ARG A 226 3.66 -19.83 -13.69
N GLY A 227 3.80 -18.76 -12.90
CA GLY A 227 4.85 -17.76 -13.12
C GLY A 227 5.98 -17.74 -12.08
N GLY A 228 5.71 -18.22 -10.86
CA GLY A 228 6.64 -18.15 -9.74
C GLY A 228 7.04 -16.74 -9.31
N ASP A 229 6.30 -15.71 -9.74
CA ASP A 229 6.73 -14.31 -9.57
C ASP A 229 6.51 -13.79 -8.14
N ALA A 230 7.39 -12.86 -7.73
CA ALA A 230 7.40 -12.30 -6.39
C ALA A 230 6.15 -11.46 -6.06
N VAL A 231 5.49 -10.87 -7.06
CA VAL A 231 4.27 -10.07 -6.82
C VAL A 231 3.11 -11.01 -6.50
N SER A 232 2.93 -12.09 -7.25
CA SER A 232 1.91 -13.11 -6.97
C SER A 232 2.11 -13.74 -5.58
N ALA A 233 3.36 -14.02 -5.18
CA ALA A 233 3.67 -14.49 -3.83
C ALA A 233 3.26 -13.48 -2.74
N ALA A 234 3.63 -12.21 -2.90
CA ALA A 234 3.25 -11.14 -1.98
C ALA A 234 1.73 -10.91 -1.92
N THR A 235 1.04 -11.08 -3.05
CA THR A 235 -0.43 -11.02 -3.13
C THR A 235 -1.08 -12.12 -2.31
N LEU A 236 -0.56 -13.36 -2.38
CA LEU A 236 -1.05 -14.47 -1.55
C LEU A 236 -0.85 -14.19 -0.06
N GLU A 237 0.32 -13.70 0.36
CA GLU A 237 0.54 -13.31 1.75
C GLU A 237 -0.42 -12.20 2.20
N SER A 238 -0.72 -11.24 1.32
CA SER A 238 -1.68 -10.16 1.60
C SER A 238 -3.13 -10.67 1.66
N LEU A 239 -3.48 -11.71 0.90
CA LEU A 239 -4.78 -12.39 1.03
C LEU A 239 -4.89 -13.13 2.35
N VAL A 240 -3.83 -13.81 2.80
CA VAL A 240 -3.81 -14.43 4.14
C VAL A 240 -4.03 -13.37 5.23
N TYR A 241 -3.43 -12.19 5.10
CA TYR A 241 -3.73 -11.07 5.99
C TYR A 241 -5.21 -10.65 5.92
N ALA A 242 -5.78 -10.49 4.72
CA ALA A 242 -7.19 -10.15 4.56
C ALA A 242 -8.13 -11.22 5.15
N LEU A 243 -7.79 -12.51 5.04
CA LEU A 243 -8.51 -13.62 5.68
C LEU A 243 -8.48 -13.51 7.20
N GLY A 244 -7.31 -13.20 7.78
CA GLY A 244 -7.16 -12.97 9.21
C GLY A 244 -8.00 -11.81 9.72
N MET A 245 -8.00 -10.68 9.01
CA MET A 245 -8.84 -9.52 9.31
C MET A 245 -10.34 -9.83 9.19
N ALA A 246 -10.72 -10.69 8.25
CA ALA A 246 -12.10 -11.14 8.06
C ALA A 246 -12.49 -12.33 8.97
N SER A 247 -11.62 -12.75 9.90
CA SER A 247 -11.83 -13.91 10.80
C SER A 247 -12.21 -15.21 10.07
N ARG A 248 -11.60 -15.45 8.89
CA ARG A 248 -11.84 -16.65 8.06
C ARG A 248 -10.93 -17.81 8.45
N ASP A 249 -11.14 -18.31 9.67
CA ASP A 249 -10.35 -19.39 10.27
C ASP A 249 -10.44 -20.68 9.47
N ASP A 250 -11.57 -20.92 8.82
CA ASP A 250 -11.80 -22.02 7.89
C ASP A 250 -10.76 -22.01 6.75
N LEU A 251 -10.70 -20.90 6.02
CA LEU A 251 -9.79 -20.74 4.88
C LEU A 251 -8.32 -20.69 5.32
N LEU A 252 -8.03 -20.09 6.48
CA LEU A 252 -6.68 -20.09 7.05
C LEU A 252 -6.22 -21.52 7.39
N ALA A 253 -7.10 -22.36 7.92
CA ALA A 253 -6.79 -23.76 8.21
C ALA A 253 -6.56 -24.57 6.93
N GLU A 254 -7.37 -24.37 5.89
CA GLU A 254 -7.19 -24.95 4.56
C GLU A 254 -5.81 -24.58 3.98
N ILE A 255 -5.47 -23.29 3.98
CA ILE A 255 -4.16 -22.79 3.52
C ILE A 255 -3.01 -23.42 4.31
N ARG A 256 -3.10 -23.49 5.64
CA ARG A 256 -2.06 -24.09 6.48
C ARG A 256 -1.82 -25.57 6.14
N ALA A 257 -2.90 -26.31 5.88
CA ALA A 257 -2.88 -27.74 5.59
C ALA A 257 -2.40 -28.07 4.17
N GLY A 258 -2.66 -27.22 3.18
CA GLY A 258 -2.29 -27.43 1.77
C GLY A 258 -0.78 -27.54 1.57
N THR A 259 -0.30 -28.67 1.05
CA THR A 259 1.14 -28.91 0.81
C THR A 259 1.67 -28.28 -0.46
N ASP A 260 0.76 -27.96 -1.39
CA ASP A 260 0.99 -27.28 -2.67
C ASP A 260 0.90 -25.74 -2.57
N VAL A 261 0.51 -25.23 -1.40
CA VAL A 261 0.43 -23.79 -1.13
C VAL A 261 1.80 -23.21 -0.80
N LEU A 262 2.04 -21.98 -1.27
CA LEU A 262 3.27 -21.21 -1.01
C LEU A 262 3.66 -21.28 0.49
N PRO A 263 4.88 -21.73 0.85
CA PRO A 263 5.29 -21.88 2.26
C PRO A 263 5.15 -20.62 3.12
N ALA A 264 5.38 -19.43 2.53
CA ALA A 264 5.19 -18.16 3.21
C ALA A 264 3.72 -17.91 3.57
N ALA A 265 2.78 -18.20 2.66
CA ALA A 265 1.35 -18.08 2.93
C ALA A 265 0.90 -19.07 4.01
N ARG A 266 1.39 -20.32 3.98
CA ARG A 266 1.13 -21.33 5.03
C ARG A 266 1.62 -20.85 6.41
N THR A 267 2.82 -20.30 6.45
CA THR A 267 3.43 -19.76 7.68
C THR A 267 2.63 -18.56 8.20
N ALA A 268 2.21 -17.65 7.32
CA ALA A 268 1.38 -16.52 7.68
C ALA A 268 0.00 -16.97 8.22
N ALA A 269 -0.60 -18.01 7.63
CA ALA A 269 -1.88 -18.55 8.07
C ALA A 269 -1.78 -19.20 9.46
N ALA A 270 -0.72 -19.97 9.70
CA ALA A 270 -0.44 -20.53 11.02
C ALA A 270 -0.30 -19.42 12.09
N ARG A 271 0.45 -18.35 11.79
CA ARG A 271 0.59 -17.21 12.71
C ARG A 271 -0.74 -16.57 13.07
N TRP A 272 -1.66 -16.43 12.12
CA TRP A 272 -2.99 -15.88 12.38
C TRP A 272 -3.84 -16.79 13.28
N LEU A 273 -3.79 -18.10 13.04
CA LEU A 273 -4.51 -19.11 13.83
C LEU A 273 -3.96 -19.24 15.26
N ASP A 274 -2.68 -18.92 15.45
CA ASP A 274 -2.04 -18.92 16.77
C ASP A 274 -2.40 -17.68 17.61
N ILE A 275 -3.01 -16.65 17.03
CA ILE A 275 -3.47 -15.48 17.80
C ILE A 275 -4.79 -15.84 18.51
N PRO A 276 -4.85 -15.78 19.86
CA PRO A 276 -6.07 -16.06 20.60
C PRO A 276 -7.25 -15.21 20.10
N GLY A 277 -8.43 -15.83 19.95
CA GLY A 277 -9.62 -15.19 19.37
C GLY A 277 -9.99 -13.85 20.03
N HIS A 278 -9.84 -13.75 21.36
CA HIS A 278 -10.11 -12.50 22.09
C HIS A 278 -9.18 -11.34 21.68
N ARG A 279 -7.91 -11.62 21.31
CA ARG A 279 -6.98 -10.59 20.82
C ARG A 279 -7.32 -10.15 19.40
N ARG A 280 -7.83 -11.07 18.57
CA ARG A 280 -8.29 -10.75 17.21
C ARG A 280 -9.56 -9.90 17.25
N ALA A 281 -10.55 -10.30 18.04
CA ALA A 281 -11.80 -9.54 18.21
C ALA A 281 -11.53 -8.11 18.70
N SER A 282 -10.63 -7.92 19.66
CA SER A 282 -10.26 -6.58 20.16
C SER A 282 -9.59 -5.68 19.13
N ALA A 283 -9.00 -6.24 18.06
CA ALA A 283 -8.34 -5.46 17.00
C ALA A 283 -9.31 -5.06 15.87
N LEU A 284 -10.55 -5.57 15.91
CA LEU A 284 -11.60 -5.33 14.92
C LEU A 284 -12.68 -4.36 15.42
N LEU A 285 -12.63 -3.98 16.71
CA LEU A 285 -13.45 -2.94 17.33
C LEU A 285 -12.74 -1.58 17.24
#